data_AF-A0A1U8MMP6-F1
#
_entry.id   AF-A0A1U8MMP6-F1
#
_cell.length_a   1.000
_cell.length_b   1.000
_cell.length_c   1.000
_cell.angle_alpha   90.00
_cell.angle_beta   90.00
_cell.angle_gamma   90.00
#
_symmetry.space_group_name_H-M   'P 1'
#
loop_
_entity.id
_entity.type
_entity.pdbx_description
1 polymer ?
#
loop_
_entity_poly.entity_id
_entity_poly.type
_entity_poly.pdbx_seq_one_letter_code
_entity_poly.pdbx_strand_id
1 'polypeptide(L)'
;MGSLLSSNKLSQEDTQMALDKVKHIVSSTPVVVFSKTYCGYCNRVKQLFAQLKASYKAIELDQESDGGEMQAALAEWTGQTTVPNVFTAGTHIGGCDSVIAKYQAGQLLNLLSDAGGITVDLNA
;
A
#
# COMPACT_ATOMS: atom_id res chain seq x y z
N MET A 1 44.86 -8.88 -6.91
CA MET A 1 44.66 -7.69 -6.04
C MET A 1 43.16 -7.52 -5.91
N GLY A 2 42.62 -7.81 -4.72
CA GLY A 2 41.18 -7.84 -4.49
C GLY A 2 40.55 -6.47 -4.71
N SER A 3 39.44 -6.44 -5.44
CA SER A 3 38.65 -5.23 -5.63
C SER A 3 37.98 -4.88 -4.31
N LEU A 4 38.46 -3.79 -3.71
CA LEU A 4 37.88 -3.16 -2.55
C LEU A 4 36.73 -2.24 -2.99
N LEU A 5 35.68 -2.20 -2.17
CA LEU A 5 34.64 -1.17 -2.11
C LEU A 5 33.50 -1.27 -3.14
N SER A 6 32.61 -2.24 -2.95
CA SER A 6 31.18 -2.04 -3.26
C SER A 6 30.49 -1.57 -1.97
N SER A 7 30.50 -0.27 -1.75
CA SER A 7 29.71 0.35 -0.70
C SER A 7 28.60 1.17 -1.36
N ASN A 8 27.36 0.83 -1.01
CA ASN A 8 26.15 1.61 -1.21
C ASN A 8 25.45 1.56 -2.59
N LYS A 9 25.01 0.36 -2.99
CA LYS A 9 23.85 0.18 -3.86
C LYS A 9 23.05 -0.99 -3.32
N LEU A 10 21.75 -0.79 -3.02
CA LEU A 10 20.81 -1.90 -3.11
C LEU A 10 21.06 -2.58 -4.45
N SER A 11 21.21 -3.90 -4.47
CA SER A 11 21.44 -4.57 -5.75
C SER A 11 20.18 -4.42 -6.62
N GLN A 12 20.37 -4.34 -7.94
CA GLN A 12 19.25 -4.25 -8.87
C GLN A 12 18.31 -5.46 -8.76
N GLU A 13 18.85 -6.61 -8.32
CA GLU A 13 18.11 -7.84 -8.09
C GLU A 13 17.18 -7.72 -6.87
N ASP A 14 17.66 -7.17 -5.75
CA ASP A 14 16.85 -6.96 -4.54
C ASP A 14 15.65 -6.04 -4.81
N THR A 15 15.89 -4.98 -5.59
CA THR A 15 14.84 -4.02 -5.96
C THR A 15 13.79 -4.67 -6.85
N GLN A 16 14.22 -5.50 -7.81
CA GLN A 16 13.31 -6.23 -8.70
C GLN A 16 12.47 -7.26 -7.92
N MET A 17 13.09 -8.02 -7.02
CA MET A 17 12.38 -8.98 -6.17
C MET A 17 11.34 -8.30 -5.27
N ALA A 18 11.69 -7.16 -4.68
CA ALA A 18 10.76 -6.39 -3.85
C ALA A 18 9.58 -5.83 -4.66
N LEU A 19 9.83 -5.37 -5.89
CA LEU A 19 8.77 -4.91 -6.81
C LEU A 19 7.80 -6.04 -7.16
N ASP A 20 8.34 -7.23 -7.46
CA ASP A 20 7.51 -8.40 -7.77
C ASP A 20 6.70 -8.85 -6.55
N LYS A 21 7.28 -8.83 -5.35
CA LYS A 21 6.56 -9.07 -4.08
C LYS A 21 5.43 -8.05 -3.88
N VAL A 22 5.71 -6.76 -4.03
CA VAL A 22 4.71 -5.69 -3.90
C VAL A 22 3.57 -5.87 -4.89
N LYS A 23 3.88 -6.10 -6.17
CA LYS A 23 2.86 -6.33 -7.22
C LYS A 23 2.04 -7.59 -6.95
N HIS A 24 2.66 -8.66 -6.46
CA HIS A 24 1.96 -9.88 -6.09
C HIS A 24 1.01 -9.66 -4.91
N ILE A 25 1.43 -8.93 -3.86
CA ILE A 25 0.56 -8.59 -2.74
C ILE A 25 -0.66 -7.79 -3.24
N VAL A 26 -0.42 -6.80 -4.10
CA VAL A 26 -1.46 -5.92 -4.65
C VAL A 26 -2.43 -6.66 -5.57
N SER A 27 -1.97 -7.63 -6.36
CA SER A 27 -2.84 -8.42 -7.25
C SER A 27 -3.59 -9.55 -6.54
N SER A 28 -3.06 -10.05 -5.42
CA SER A 28 -3.67 -11.15 -4.65
C SER A 28 -4.66 -10.68 -3.59
N THR A 29 -4.72 -9.37 -3.30
CA THR A 29 -5.56 -8.82 -2.23
C THR A 29 -6.44 -7.69 -2.75
N PRO A 30 -7.76 -7.73 -2.52
CA PRO A 30 -8.71 -6.66 -2.86
C PRO A 30 -8.27 -5.25 -2.48
N VAL A 31 -7.85 -5.06 -1.23
CA VAL A 31 -7.48 -3.76 -0.67
C VAL A 31 -6.20 -3.92 0.12
N VAL A 32 -5.18 -3.12 -0.20
CA VAL A 32 -3.88 -3.15 0.46
C VAL A 32 -3.52 -1.78 0.98
N VAL A 33 -3.01 -1.73 2.20
CA VAL A 33 -2.46 -0.52 2.84
C VAL A 33 -1.01 -0.81 3.18
N PHE A 34 -0.07 -0.32 2.37
CA PHE A 34 1.33 -0.25 2.78
C PHE A 34 1.49 0.87 3.80
N SER A 35 2.01 0.52 4.96
CA SER A 35 1.91 1.29 6.21
C SER A 35 3.23 1.27 6.96
N LYS A 36 3.32 2.08 8.01
CA LYS A 36 4.26 1.88 9.11
C LYS A 36 3.56 1.98 10.45
N THR A 37 3.99 1.19 11.44
CA THR A 37 3.30 1.10 12.74
C THR A 37 3.21 2.42 13.50
N TYR A 38 4.23 3.27 13.36
CA TYR A 38 4.31 4.58 14.00
C TYR A 38 3.63 5.72 13.22
N CYS A 39 3.02 5.44 12.06
CA CYS A 39 2.49 6.48 11.19
C CYS A 39 1.03 6.84 11.52
N GLY A 40 0.80 8.05 12.02
CA GLY A 40 -0.55 8.57 12.30
C GLY A 40 -1.48 8.63 11.08
N TYR A 41 -0.95 8.95 9.89
CA TYR A 41 -1.74 8.96 8.64
C TYR A 41 -2.16 7.55 8.21
N CYS A 42 -1.32 6.53 8.45
CA CYS A 42 -1.68 5.14 8.21
C CYS A 42 -2.82 4.71 9.14
N ASN A 43 -2.73 5.07 10.43
CA ASN A 43 -3.78 4.78 11.40
C ASN A 43 -5.12 5.44 11.02
N ARG A 44 -5.09 6.66 10.49
CA ARG A 44 -6.29 7.34 9.99
C ARG A 44 -6.97 6.58 8.85
N VAL A 45 -6.20 6.08 7.87
CA VAL A 45 -6.74 5.27 6.77
C VAL A 45 -7.32 3.95 7.29
N LYS A 46 -6.60 3.25 8.16
CA LYS A 46 -7.05 2.00 8.77
C LYS A 46 -8.35 2.19 9.57
N GLN A 47 -8.44 3.26 10.36
CA GLN A 47 -9.64 3.60 11.11
C GLN A 47 -10.83 3.89 10.20
N LEU A 48 -10.62 4.64 9.10
CA LEU A 48 -11.68 4.86 8.11
C LEU A 48 -12.16 3.55 7.50
N PHE A 49 -11.24 2.66 7.09
CA PHE A 49 -11.62 1.36 6.56
C PHE A 49 -12.35 0.50 7.59
N ALA A 50 -11.93 0.52 8.86
CA ALA A 50 -12.65 -0.15 9.94
C ALA A 50 -14.06 0.42 10.16
N GLN A 51 -14.24 1.74 10.11
CA GLN A 51 -15.57 2.39 10.19
C GLN A 51 -16.48 1.98 9.03
N LEU A 52 -15.92 1.84 7.84
CA LEU A 52 -16.61 1.37 6.64
C LEU A 52 -16.80 -0.16 6.62
N LYS A 53 -16.30 -0.88 7.63
CA LYS A 53 -16.27 -2.35 7.69
C LYS A 53 -15.62 -2.98 6.45
N ALA A 54 -14.63 -2.27 5.89
CA ALA A 54 -13.85 -2.74 4.75
C ALA A 54 -12.78 -3.74 5.21
N SER A 55 -12.71 -4.88 4.53
CA SER A 55 -11.59 -5.81 4.62
C SER A 55 -10.40 -5.25 3.86
N TYR A 56 -9.22 -5.24 4.50
CA TYR A 56 -7.98 -4.83 3.89
C TYR A 56 -6.81 -5.60 4.49
N LYS A 57 -5.71 -5.68 3.75
CA LYS A 57 -4.42 -6.16 4.26
C LYS A 57 -3.50 -4.97 4.51
N ALA A 58 -3.02 -4.82 5.75
CA ALA A 58 -1.95 -3.89 6.05
C ALA A 58 -0.60 -4.60 5.96
N ILE A 59 0.37 -3.96 5.30
CA ILE A 59 1.77 -4.38 5.30
C ILE A 59 2.55 -3.30 6.04
N GLU A 60 3.08 -3.61 7.23
CA GLU A 60 3.87 -2.69 8.03
C GLU A 60 5.33 -2.75 7.58
N LEU A 61 5.72 -1.82 6.70
CA LEU A 61 7.04 -1.80 6.07
C LEU A 61 8.19 -1.65 7.09
N ASP A 62 7.94 -1.10 8.27
CA ASP A 62 8.93 -1.03 9.34
C ASP A 62 9.15 -2.36 10.08
N GLN A 63 8.30 -3.37 9.84
CA GLN A 63 8.40 -4.70 10.43
C GLN A 63 8.81 -5.78 9.43
N GLU A 64 8.74 -5.48 8.13
CA GLU A 64 9.23 -6.36 7.06
C GLU A 64 10.75 -6.27 6.94
N SER A 65 11.42 -7.41 6.80
CA SER A 65 12.89 -7.45 6.65
C SER A 65 13.38 -6.75 5.38
N ASP A 66 12.56 -6.75 4.33
CA ASP A 66 12.78 -6.11 3.03
C ASP A 66 11.90 -4.84 2.87
N GLY A 67 11.46 -4.25 3.97
CA GLY A 67 10.52 -3.13 3.94
C GLY A 67 11.07 -1.85 3.31
N GLY A 68 12.39 -1.64 3.39
CA GLY A 68 13.07 -0.52 2.71
C GLY A 68 13.06 -0.68 1.20
N GLU A 69 13.36 -1.89 0.73
CA GLU A 69 13.32 -2.33 -0.66
C GLU A 69 11.89 -2.22 -1.21
N MET A 70 10.89 -2.69 -0.46
CA MET A 70 9.48 -2.57 -0.81
C MET A 70 9.04 -1.10 -0.89
N GLN A 71 9.50 -0.23 0.02
CA GLN A 71 9.19 1.20 -0.05
C GLN A 71 9.83 1.85 -1.29
N ALA A 72 11.06 1.48 -1.63
CA ALA A 72 11.72 1.96 -2.85
C ALA A 72 10.99 1.48 -4.12
N ALA A 73 10.58 0.21 -4.16
CA ALA A 73 9.81 -0.36 -5.26
C ALA A 73 8.43 0.30 -5.41
N LEU A 74 7.75 0.61 -4.30
CA LEU A 74 6.51 1.40 -4.31
C LEU A 74 6.73 2.79 -4.89
N ALA A 75 7.83 3.46 -4.51
CA ALA A 75 8.18 4.77 -5.04
C ALA A 75 8.45 4.72 -6.55
N GLU A 76 9.16 3.70 -7.04
CA GLU A 76 9.40 3.49 -8.47
C GLU A 76 8.10 3.23 -9.23
N TRP A 77 7.24 2.36 -8.71
CA TRP A 77 6.02 1.94 -9.40
C TRP A 77 4.92 3.00 -9.38
N THR A 78 4.73 3.69 -8.26
CA THR A 78 3.60 4.62 -8.05
C THR A 78 4.00 6.08 -8.10
N GLY A 79 5.29 6.40 -8.02
CA GLY A 79 5.79 7.75 -7.79
C GLY A 79 5.66 8.24 -6.34
N GLN A 80 5.05 7.46 -5.44
CA GLN A 80 4.80 7.86 -4.06
C GLN A 80 5.83 7.27 -3.10
N THR A 81 6.61 8.14 -2.45
CA THR A 81 7.66 7.76 -1.49
C THR A 81 7.17 7.63 -0.05
N THR A 82 5.94 8.06 0.24
CA THR A 82 5.37 8.16 1.59
C THR A 82 4.36 7.05 1.87
N VAL A 83 4.23 6.70 3.16
CA VAL A 83 3.12 5.90 3.67
C VAL A 83 2.01 6.81 4.24
N PRO A 84 0.73 6.40 4.21
CA PRO A 84 0.23 5.16 3.61
C PRO A 84 0.28 5.19 2.09
N ASN A 85 0.51 4.04 1.45
CA ASN A 85 0.37 3.85 0.01
C ASN A 85 -0.72 2.76 -0.22
N VAL A 86 -1.85 3.16 -0.82
CA VAL A 86 -3.09 2.39 -0.78
C VAL A 86 -3.50 1.93 -2.17
N PHE A 87 -3.93 0.67 -2.26
CA PHE A 87 -4.41 0.04 -3.49
C PHE A 87 -5.79 -0.58 -3.31
N THR A 88 -6.59 -0.56 -4.38
CA THR A 88 -7.88 -1.25 -4.50
C THR A 88 -7.96 -1.95 -5.86
N ALA A 89 -8.31 -3.23 -5.90
CA ALA A 89 -8.41 -4.04 -7.13
C ALA A 89 -7.16 -3.91 -8.02
N GLY A 90 -5.97 -3.95 -7.42
CA GLY A 90 -4.71 -3.79 -8.15
C GLY A 90 -4.34 -2.35 -8.53
N THR A 91 -5.22 -1.37 -8.31
CA THR A 91 -5.03 0.04 -8.72
C THR A 91 -4.58 0.91 -7.55
N HIS A 92 -3.54 1.72 -7.77
CA HIS A 92 -3.07 2.70 -6.78
C HIS A 92 -4.06 3.85 -6.62
N ILE A 93 -4.51 4.12 -5.40
CA ILE A 93 -5.47 5.21 -5.09
C ILE A 93 -4.86 6.36 -4.29
N GLY A 94 -3.57 6.27 -3.92
CA GLY A 94 -2.79 7.32 -3.26
C GLY A 94 -2.57 7.09 -1.77
N GLY A 95 -2.18 8.15 -1.07
CA GLY A 95 -2.03 8.17 0.38
C GLY A 95 -3.26 8.66 1.14
N CYS A 96 -3.05 9.08 2.39
CA CYS A 96 -4.14 9.43 3.30
C CYS A 96 -5.05 10.51 2.71
N ASP A 97 -4.50 11.62 2.22
CA ASP A 97 -5.30 12.72 1.70
C ASP A 97 -6.14 12.31 0.48
N SER A 98 -5.58 11.51 -0.43
CA SER A 98 -6.29 10.96 -1.58
C SER A 98 -7.45 10.06 -1.15
N VAL A 99 -7.23 9.20 -0.16
CA VAL A 99 -8.28 8.30 0.37
C VAL A 99 -9.39 9.11 1.05
N ILE A 100 -9.04 10.08 1.89
CA ILE A 100 -10.03 10.96 2.56
C ILE A 100 -10.81 11.77 1.53
N ALA A 101 -10.14 12.33 0.51
CA ALA A 101 -10.82 13.09 -0.54
C ALA A 101 -11.81 12.22 -1.32
N LYS A 102 -11.44 10.98 -1.66
CA LYS A 102 -12.36 10.02 -2.32
C LYS A 102 -13.54 9.65 -1.43
N TYR A 103 -13.33 9.55 -0.13
CA TYR A 103 -14.41 9.32 0.83
C TYR A 103 -15.39 10.50 0.87
N GLN A 104 -14.86 11.72 1.00
CA GLN A 104 -15.67 12.94 1.01
C GLN A 104 -16.42 13.18 -0.31
N ALA A 105 -15.84 12.75 -1.44
CA ALA A 105 -16.49 12.79 -2.75
C ALA A 105 -17.51 11.65 -2.97
N GLY A 106 -17.72 10.75 -1.99
CA GLY A 106 -18.62 9.60 -2.11
C GLY A 106 -18.13 8.50 -3.05
N GLN A 107 -16.87 8.55 -3.49
CA GLN A 107 -16.28 7.62 -4.46
C GLN A 107 -15.65 6.39 -3.80
N LEU A 108 -15.19 6.52 -2.55
CA LEU A 108 -14.43 5.46 -1.88
C LEU A 108 -15.25 4.18 -1.68
N LEU A 109 -16.53 4.28 -1.34
CA LEU A 109 -17.37 3.09 -1.10
C LEU A 109 -17.50 2.24 -2.37
N ASN A 110 -17.69 2.88 -3.52
CA ASN A 110 -17.76 2.18 -4.81
C ASN A 110 -16.44 1.48 -5.12
N LEU A 111 -15.30 2.17 -4.95
CA LEU A 111 -13.98 1.56 -5.16
C LEU A 111 -13.73 0.33 -4.27
N LEU A 112 -14.14 0.41 -3.00
CA LEU A 112 -13.99 -0.70 -2.06
C LEU A 112 -14.97 -1.85 -2.38
N SER A 113 -16.19 -1.54 -2.80
CA SER A 113 -17.18 -2.53 -3.25
C SER A 113 -16.71 -3.26 -4.51
N ASP A 114 -16.27 -2.52 -5.53
CA ASP A 114 -15.81 -3.07 -6.81
C ASP A 114 -14.57 -3.96 -6.62
N ALA A 115 -13.73 -3.64 -5.64
CA ALA A 115 -12.60 -4.47 -5.26
C ALA A 115 -12.99 -5.76 -4.51
N GLY A 116 -14.22 -5.87 -4.00
CA GLY A 116 -14.63 -6.93 -3.08
C GLY A 116 -14.16 -6.71 -1.64
N GLY A 117 -13.77 -5.48 -1.30
CA GLY A 117 -13.34 -5.06 0.04
C GLY A 117 -14.48 -4.80 1.01
N ILE A 118 -15.71 -4.58 0.53
CA ILE A 118 -16.92 -4.46 1.36
C ILE A 118 -18.05 -5.27 0.69
N THR A 119 -18.83 -6.02 1.47
CA THR A 119 -20.15 -6.49 1.05
C THR A 119 -21.16 -5.38 1.32
N VAL A 120 -21.51 -4.60 0.30
CA VAL A 120 -22.53 -3.55 0.44
C VAL A 120 -23.90 -4.23 0.41
N ASP A 121 -24.59 -4.28 1.54
CA ASP A 121 -26.04 -4.47 1.52
C ASP A 121 -26.66 -3.18 0.98
N LEU A 122 -26.89 -3.13 -0.33
CA LEU A 122 -27.47 -1.96 -1.03
C LEU A 122 -28.96 -1.72 -0.70
N ASN A 123 -29.50 -2.28 0.40
CA ASN A 123 -30.93 -2.26 0.72
C ASN A 123 -31.23 -2.01 2.23
N ALA A 124 -30.54 -1.06 2.88
CA ALA A 124 -30.88 -0.62 4.24
C ALA A 124 -31.33 0.84 4.27
#